data_AF-A0A4Y6HSQ5-F1
#
_entry.id   AF-A0A4Y6HSQ5-F1
#
_cell.length_a   1.000
_cell.length_b   1.000
_cell.length_c   1.000
_cell.angle_alpha   90.00
_cell.angle_beta   90.00
_cell.angle_gamma   90.00
#
_symmetry.space_group_name_H-M   'P 1'
#
loop_
_entity.id
_entity.type
_entity.pdbx_description
1 polymer ?
#
loop_
_entity_poly.entity_id
_entity_poly.type
_entity_poly.pdbx_seq_one_letter_code
_entity_poly.pdbx_strand_id
1 'polypeptide(L)'
;VSTGSLGLDIALGIGGLPKGRIIEIYGPESSGKTTLALQTIAEAQKKGGICGFVDAEHALDPVYARKLGVDLENLLISQPDTGEQALEITDTLVRSGAIDVLVVDSVAALVPRAEIEGEMGDSLPGMQARLMSQALRKLTASISKSNCMVIF
;
A
#
# COMPACT_ATOMS: atom_id res chain seq x y z
N VAL A 1 1.81 -2.52 -14.38
CA VAL A 1 1.00 -1.28 -14.29
C VAL A 1 1.97 -0.13 -14.45
N SER A 2 1.66 0.87 -15.29
CA SER A 2 2.56 2.03 -15.46
C SER A 2 2.69 2.75 -14.11
N THR A 3 3.88 3.26 -13.83
CA THR A 3 4.15 4.07 -12.64
C THR A 3 3.64 5.51 -12.78
N GLY A 4 3.17 5.91 -13.97
CA GLY A 4 2.89 7.31 -14.33
C GLY A 4 4.13 8.10 -14.73
N SER A 5 5.33 7.51 -14.60
CA SER A 5 6.61 8.08 -15.01
C SER A 5 7.25 7.23 -16.11
N LEU A 6 7.31 7.77 -17.32
CA LEU A 6 7.93 7.08 -18.47
C LEU A 6 9.38 6.69 -18.18
N GLY A 7 10.14 7.58 -17.53
CA GLY A 7 11.54 7.31 -17.18
C GLY A 7 11.67 6.11 -16.24
N LEU A 8 10.79 5.99 -15.25
CA LEU A 8 10.79 4.87 -14.32
C LEU A 8 10.33 3.56 -14.99
N ASP A 9 9.28 3.62 -15.81
CA ASP A 9 8.78 2.45 -16.54
C ASP A 9 9.85 1.85 -17.46
N ILE A 10 10.65 2.70 -18.12
CA ILE A 10 11.82 2.29 -18.92
C ILE A 10 12.90 1.70 -18.02
N ALA A 11 13.24 2.36 -16.91
CA ALA A 11 14.29 1.90 -16.00
C ALA A 11 13.98 0.54 -15.37
N LEU A 12 12.71 0.23 -15.14
CA LEU A 12 12.26 -1.09 -14.64
C LEU A 12 12.42 -2.21 -15.68
N GLY A 13 12.60 -1.90 -16.97
CA GLY A 13 12.84 -2.87 -18.04
C GLY A 13 11.62 -3.71 -18.45
N ILE A 14 10.53 -3.66 -17.69
CA ILE A 14 9.27 -4.39 -17.94
C ILE A 14 8.08 -3.46 -18.21
N GLY A 15 8.31 -2.15 -18.34
CA GLY A 15 7.28 -1.16 -18.66
C GLY A 15 6.36 -0.80 -17.50
N GLY A 16 6.82 -0.96 -16.25
CA GLY A 16 6.11 -0.58 -15.04
C GLY A 16 6.18 -1.63 -13.93
N LEU A 17 5.31 -1.53 -12.93
CA LEU A 17 5.29 -2.44 -11.78
C LEU A 17 4.59 -3.77 -12.11
N PRO A 18 5.10 -4.93 -11.66
CA PRO A 18 4.51 -6.25 -11.93
C PRO A 18 3.30 -6.54 -11.05
N LYS A 19 2.20 -7.05 -11.63
CA LYS A 19 1.04 -7.55 -10.90
C LYS A 19 1.39 -8.84 -10.12
N GLY A 20 0.62 -9.15 -9.08
CA GLY A 20 0.82 -10.34 -8.26
C GLY A 20 2.11 -10.33 -7.45
N ARG A 21 2.64 -9.14 -7.14
CA ARG A 21 3.90 -8.93 -6.42
C ARG A 21 3.76 -7.85 -5.36
N ILE A 22 4.68 -7.90 -4.40
CA ILE A 22 4.90 -6.86 -3.41
C ILE A 22 5.95 -5.90 -3.97
N ILE A 23 5.68 -4.60 -3.88
CA ILE A 23 6.57 -3.50 -4.25
C ILE A 23 6.78 -2.64 -3.00
N GLU A 24 8.00 -2.18 -2.79
CA GLU A 24 8.34 -1.26 -1.71
C GLU A 24 8.88 0.04 -2.31
N ILE A 25 8.28 1.18 -1.95
CA ILE A 25 8.71 2.52 -2.33
C ILE A 25 9.17 3.25 -1.07
N TYR A 26 10.47 3.25 -0.82
CA TYR A 26 11.05 3.93 0.33
C TYR A 26 11.83 5.20 -0.08
N GLY A 27 12.02 6.09 0.89
CA GLY A 27 12.77 7.33 0.69
C GLY A 27 12.43 8.39 1.74
N PRO A 28 13.16 9.53 1.72
CA PRO A 28 12.96 10.62 2.66
C PRO A 28 11.51 11.13 2.72
N GLU A 29 11.14 11.80 3.80
CA GLU A 29 9.89 12.55 3.85
C GLU A 29 9.83 13.55 2.68
N SER A 30 8.63 13.75 2.11
CA SER A 30 8.42 14.63 0.96
C SER A 30 9.19 14.25 -0.33
N SER A 31 9.76 13.04 -0.44
CA SER A 31 10.44 12.58 -1.66
C SER A 31 9.49 12.19 -2.81
N GLY A 32 8.17 12.16 -2.56
CA GLY A 32 7.16 11.82 -3.56
C GLY A 32 6.66 10.36 -3.53
N LYS A 33 6.90 9.60 -2.45
CA LYS A 33 6.43 8.20 -2.29
C LYS A 33 4.93 8.06 -2.53
N THR A 34 4.11 8.78 -1.76
CA THR A 34 2.65 8.78 -1.89
C THR A 34 2.20 9.29 -3.26
N THR A 35 2.87 10.31 -3.80
CA THR A 35 2.60 10.80 -5.18
C THR A 35 2.79 9.69 -6.21
N LEU A 36 3.87 8.92 -6.15
CA LEU A 36 4.15 7.82 -7.07
C LEU A 36 3.15 6.67 -6.90
N ALA A 37 2.76 6.36 -5.66
CA ALA A 37 1.75 5.36 -5.37
C ALA A 37 0.37 5.77 -5.93
N LEU A 38 -0.04 7.02 -5.72
CA LEU A 38 -1.29 7.57 -6.27
C LEU A 38 -1.28 7.65 -7.81
N GLN A 39 -0.15 7.98 -8.44
CA GLN A 39 -0.02 7.93 -9.89
C GLN A 39 -0.16 6.49 -10.43
N THR A 40 0.41 5.52 -9.73
CA THR A 40 0.25 4.10 -10.09
C THR A 40 -1.21 3.66 -9.98
N ILE A 41 -1.93 4.10 -8.93
CA ILE A 41 -3.38 3.90 -8.79
C ILE A 41 -4.12 4.53 -9.97
N ALA A 42 -3.85 5.79 -10.31
CA ALA A 42 -4.50 6.48 -11.41
C ALA A 42 -4.28 5.74 -12.75
N GLU A 43 -3.07 5.26 -13.02
CA GLU A 43 -2.76 4.46 -14.21
C GLU A 43 -3.46 3.09 -14.24
N ALA A 44 -3.69 2.47 -13.08
CA ALA A 44 -4.47 1.25 -12.98
C ALA A 44 -5.97 1.52 -13.23
N GLN A 45 -6.54 2.55 -12.59
CA GLN A 45 -7.94 2.93 -12.75
C GLN A 45 -8.27 3.33 -14.19
N LYS A 46 -7.37 4.06 -14.88
CA LYS A 46 -7.52 4.39 -16.32
C LYS A 46 -7.69 3.15 -17.21
N LYS A 47 -7.19 2.00 -16.78
CA LYS A 47 -7.32 0.71 -17.48
C LYS A 47 -8.50 -0.13 -16.97
N GLY A 48 -9.38 0.47 -16.16
CA GLY A 48 -10.54 -0.20 -15.55
C GLY A 48 -10.20 -1.08 -14.36
N GLY A 49 -9.00 -0.95 -13.79
CA GLY A 49 -8.59 -1.74 -12.62
C GLY A 49 -9.17 -1.20 -11.31
N ILE A 50 -9.50 -2.11 -10.39
CA ILE A 50 -10.02 -1.75 -9.06
C ILE A 50 -8.85 -1.52 -8.11
N CYS A 51 -8.85 -0.39 -7.42
CA CYS A 51 -7.75 0.01 -6.55
C CYS A 51 -8.20 0.21 -5.11
N GLY A 52 -7.26 0.01 -4.18
CA GLY A 52 -7.45 0.30 -2.77
C GLY A 52 -6.27 1.06 -2.16
N PHE A 53 -6.54 1.78 -1.08
CA PHE A 53 -5.57 2.54 -0.31
C PHE A 53 -5.83 2.34 1.19
N VAL A 54 -4.86 1.76 1.88
CA VAL A 54 -4.83 1.62 3.33
C VAL A 54 -3.99 2.77 3.87
N ASP A 55 -4.67 3.82 4.33
CA ASP A 55 -4.09 5.05 4.85
C ASP A 55 -3.79 4.89 6.34
N ALA A 56 -2.66 4.25 6.65
CA ALA A 56 -2.18 4.10 8.02
C ALA A 56 -1.58 5.41 8.57
N GLU A 57 -1.09 6.32 7.71
CA GLU A 57 -0.60 7.65 8.10
C GLU A 57 -1.72 8.67 8.37
N HIS A 58 -2.96 8.38 7.96
CA HIS A 58 -4.10 9.29 8.06
C HIS A 58 -3.82 10.64 7.36
N ALA A 59 -3.04 10.58 6.28
CA ALA A 59 -2.44 11.75 5.63
C ALA A 59 -2.84 11.92 4.16
N LEU A 60 -3.71 11.04 3.63
CA LEU A 60 -4.17 11.12 2.25
C LEU A 60 -5.00 12.40 2.03
N ASP A 61 -4.52 13.29 1.15
CA ASP A 61 -5.29 14.45 0.67
C ASP A 61 -6.14 14.06 -0.57
N PRO A 62 -7.48 14.00 -0.46
CA PRO A 62 -8.35 13.66 -1.59
C PRO A 62 -8.28 14.70 -2.72
N VAL A 63 -8.12 15.99 -2.40
CA VAL A 63 -8.03 17.05 -3.41
C VAL A 63 -6.78 16.87 -4.26
N TYR A 64 -5.65 16.53 -3.63
CA TYR A 64 -4.41 16.24 -4.32
C TYR A 64 -4.49 14.94 -5.14
N ALA A 65 -5.01 13.86 -4.56
CA ALA A 65 -5.20 12.58 -5.28
C ALA A 65 -6.05 12.75 -6.56
N ARG A 66 -7.15 13.51 -6.48
CA ARG A 66 -7.99 13.82 -7.65
C ARG A 66 -7.22 14.59 -8.73
N LYS A 67 -6.36 15.55 -8.35
CA LYS A 67 -5.50 16.28 -9.30
C LYS A 67 -4.47 15.38 -9.99
N LEU A 68 -4.04 14.30 -9.34
CA LEU A 68 -3.18 13.28 -9.95
C LEU A 68 -3.93 12.31 -10.89
N GLY A 69 -5.27 12.44 -10.97
CA GLY A 69 -6.11 11.61 -11.84
C GLY A 69 -6.63 10.34 -11.18
N VAL A 70 -6.57 10.25 -9.84
CA VAL A 70 -7.20 9.18 -9.08
C VAL A 70 -8.72 9.39 -9.09
N ASP A 71 -9.44 8.33 -9.45
CA ASP A 71 -10.89 8.27 -9.32
C ASP A 71 -11.25 7.87 -7.89
N LEU A 72 -11.52 8.89 -7.06
CA LEU A 72 -11.83 8.70 -5.65
C LEU A 72 -13.19 8.05 -5.40
N GLU A 73 -14.14 8.12 -6.33
CA GLU A 73 -15.45 7.50 -6.14
C GLU A 73 -15.34 5.98 -6.22
N ASN A 74 -14.37 5.48 -6.99
CA ASN A 74 -14.09 4.06 -7.17
C ASN A 74 -12.80 3.60 -6.47
N LEU A 75 -12.24 4.42 -5.58
CA LEU A 75 -11.09 4.03 -4.75
C LEU A 75 -11.57 3.50 -3.40
N LEU A 76 -11.21 2.27 -3.07
CA LEU A 76 -11.48 1.73 -1.74
C LEU A 76 -10.48 2.30 -0.74
N ILE A 77 -10.96 3.04 0.25
CA ILE A 77 -10.11 3.66 1.27
C ILE A 77 -10.40 3.02 2.62
N SER A 78 -9.34 2.71 3.37
CA SER A 78 -9.42 2.24 4.75
C SER A 78 -8.44 3.00 5.62
N GLN A 79 -8.89 3.42 6.80
CA GLN A 79 -8.07 4.07 7.82
C GLN A 79 -8.04 3.17 9.06
N PRO A 80 -7.01 2.32 9.21
CA PRO A 80 -6.87 1.44 10.36
C PRO A 80 -6.35 2.19 11.59
N ASP A 81 -6.68 1.66 12.76
CA ASP A 81 -6.21 2.10 14.08
C ASP A 81 -4.90 1.41 14.48
N THR A 82 -4.62 0.20 13.97
CA THR A 82 -3.40 -0.56 14.32
C THR A 82 -2.74 -1.21 13.10
N GLY A 83 -1.46 -1.55 13.22
CA GLY A 83 -0.71 -2.27 12.21
C GLY A 83 -1.29 -3.66 11.90
N GLU A 84 -1.78 -4.38 12.92
CA GLU A 84 -2.48 -5.66 12.73
C GLU A 84 -3.72 -5.48 11.87
N GLN A 85 -4.57 -4.50 12.19
CA GLN A 85 -5.80 -4.22 11.46
C GLN A 85 -5.50 -3.83 10.00
N ALA A 86 -4.51 -2.97 9.78
CA ALA A 86 -4.08 -2.59 8.43
C ALA A 86 -3.70 -3.81 7.58
N LEU A 87 -2.94 -4.75 8.16
CA LEU A 87 -2.47 -5.96 7.47
C LEU A 87 -3.58 -7.01 7.30
N GLU A 88 -4.55 -7.08 8.21
CA GLU A 88 -5.75 -7.91 8.08
C GLU A 88 -6.70 -7.41 6.98
N ILE A 89 -6.89 -6.09 6.90
CA ILE A 89 -7.63 -5.45 5.81
C ILE A 89 -6.93 -5.72 4.48
N THR A 90 -5.60 -5.59 4.44
CA THR A 90 -4.78 -5.91 3.28
C THR A 90 -4.97 -7.37 2.83
N ASP A 91 -4.88 -8.35 3.73
CA ASP A 91 -5.08 -9.77 3.39
C ASP A 91 -6.52 -10.04 2.92
N THR A 92 -7.52 -9.43 3.56
CA THR A 92 -8.93 -9.57 3.17
C THR A 92 -9.16 -9.05 1.75
N LEU A 93 -8.69 -7.84 1.45
CA LEU A 93 -8.82 -7.22 0.14
C LEU A 93 -8.11 -8.01 -0.95
N VAL A 94 -6.88 -8.48 -0.69
CA VAL A 94 -6.13 -9.33 -1.63
C VAL A 94 -6.86 -10.66 -1.87
N ARG A 95 -7.36 -11.32 -0.82
CA ARG A 95 -8.07 -12.60 -0.93
C ARG A 95 -9.41 -12.52 -1.64
N SER A 96 -10.04 -11.35 -1.66
CA SER A 96 -11.28 -11.13 -2.42
C SER A 96 -11.09 -11.40 -3.92
N GLY A 97 -9.86 -11.25 -4.43
CA GLY A 97 -9.55 -11.35 -5.86
C GLY A 97 -10.10 -10.19 -6.69
N ALA A 98 -10.73 -9.20 -6.07
CA ALA A 98 -11.33 -8.06 -6.76
C ALA A 98 -10.34 -6.90 -6.98
N ILE A 99 -9.28 -6.80 -6.18
CA ILE A 99 -8.34 -5.67 -6.20
C ILE A 99 -7.16 -5.94 -7.14
N ASP A 100 -6.90 -5.00 -8.06
CA ASP A 100 -5.75 -5.02 -8.96
C ASP A 100 -4.50 -4.38 -8.36
N VAL A 101 -4.68 -3.25 -7.65
CA VAL A 101 -3.60 -2.49 -6.99
C VAL A 101 -4.05 -2.07 -5.60
N LEU A 102 -3.25 -2.38 -4.58
CA LEU A 102 -3.47 -1.98 -3.20
C LEU A 102 -2.23 -1.26 -2.68
N VAL A 103 -2.41 -0.06 -2.14
CA VAL A 103 -1.34 0.70 -1.47
C VAL A 103 -1.53 0.65 0.03
N VAL A 104 -0.44 0.48 0.80
CA VAL A 104 -0.40 0.60 2.26
C VAL A 104 0.55 1.74 2.60
N ASP A 105 0.01 2.91 2.93
CA ASP A 105 0.79 4.11 3.24
C ASP A 105 0.69 4.41 4.74
N SER A 106 1.71 4.16 5.56
CA SER A 106 3.02 3.57 5.23
C SER A 106 3.41 2.48 6.22
N VAL A 107 4.46 1.72 5.91
CA VAL A 107 5.01 0.72 6.83
C VAL A 107 5.39 1.33 8.18
N ALA A 108 5.92 2.55 8.19
CA ALA A 108 6.33 3.22 9.43
C ALA A 108 5.14 3.47 10.38
N ALA A 109 3.94 3.66 9.83
CA ALA A 109 2.71 3.87 10.58
C ALA A 109 2.00 2.56 11.00
N LEU A 110 2.54 1.38 10.66
CA LEU A 110 2.01 0.09 11.09
C LEU A 110 2.42 -0.23 12.54
N VAL A 111 1.92 0.58 13.48
CA VAL A 111 2.22 0.47 14.91
C VAL A 111 1.42 -0.70 15.50
N PRO A 112 2.08 -1.70 16.14
CA PRO A 112 1.39 -2.81 16.78
C PRO A 112 0.45 -2.33 17.90
N ARG A 113 -0.67 -3.02 18.09
CA ARG A 113 -1.65 -2.66 19.13
C ARG A 113 -1.04 -2.56 20.53
N ALA A 114 -0.14 -3.48 20.87
CA ALA A 114 0.53 -3.50 22.17
C ALA A 114 1.48 -2.31 22.38
N GLU A 115 1.93 -1.63 21.32
CA GLU A 115 2.68 -0.38 21.42
C GLU A 115 1.76 0.83 21.58
N ILE A 116 0.58 0.82 20.94
CA ILE A 116 -0.46 1.87 21.09
C ILE A 116 -1.08 1.84 22.49
N GLU A 117 -1.33 0.64 23.04
CA GLU A 117 -1.90 0.43 24.37
C GLU A 117 -0.86 0.55 25.51
N GLY A 118 0.43 0.55 25.17
CA GLY A 118 1.54 0.62 26.12
C GLY A 118 1.86 2.04 26.61
N GLU A 119 2.78 2.15 27.57
CA GLU A 119 3.25 3.45 28.05
C GLU A 119 4.45 3.94 27.24
N MET A 120 4.57 5.27 27.09
CA MET A 120 5.72 5.86 26.41
C MET A 120 7.02 5.53 27.16
N GLY A 121 7.91 4.79 26.51
CA GLY A 121 9.17 4.31 27.10
C GLY A 121 9.19 2.81 27.36
N ASP A 122 8.07 2.10 27.17
CA ASP A 122 8.05 0.64 27.19
C ASP A 122 8.94 0.06 26.09
N SER A 123 9.82 -0.87 26.48
CA SER A 123 10.74 -1.52 25.55
C SER A 123 10.09 -2.76 24.94
N LEU A 124 9.62 -2.63 23.70
CA LEU A 124 9.04 -3.72 22.91
C LEU A 124 9.86 -3.96 21.62
N PRO A 125 11.14 -4.37 21.75
CA PRO A 125 12.07 -4.39 20.64
C PRO A 125 11.63 -5.35 19.52
N GLY A 126 11.54 -4.80 18.30
CA GLY A 126 11.31 -5.58 17.08
C GLY A 126 9.89 -6.10 16.90
N MET A 127 8.89 -5.57 17.60
CA MET A 127 7.50 -6.00 17.41
C MET A 127 6.98 -5.74 16.00
N GLN A 128 7.20 -4.54 15.46
CA GLN A 128 6.82 -4.20 14.08
C GLN A 128 7.47 -5.15 13.06
N ALA A 129 8.76 -5.47 13.22
CA ALA A 129 9.46 -6.40 12.34
C ALA A 129 8.87 -7.82 12.39
N ARG A 130 8.47 -8.29 13.58
CA ARG A 130 7.79 -9.59 13.76
C ARG A 130 6.41 -9.60 13.13
N LEU A 131 5.64 -8.53 13.32
CA LEU A 131 4.32 -8.33 12.71
C LEU A 131 4.43 -8.40 11.18
N MET A 132 5.32 -7.60 10.59
CA MET A 132 5.56 -7.59 9.15
C MET A 132 6.02 -8.95 8.63
N SER A 133 6.96 -9.60 9.31
CA SER A 133 7.44 -10.95 8.93
C SER A 133 6.33 -11.99 8.91
N GLN A 134 5.38 -11.92 9.86
CA GLN A 134 4.23 -12.81 9.90
C GLN A 134 3.22 -12.49 8.79
N ALA A 135 2.94 -11.20 8.56
CA ALA A 135 1.99 -10.77 7.55
C ALA A 135 2.48 -11.06 6.13
N LEU A 136 3.72 -10.71 5.79
CA LEU A 136 4.30 -10.95 4.46
C LEU A 136 4.30 -12.45 4.10
N ARG A 137 4.55 -13.33 5.08
CA ARG A 137 4.49 -14.78 4.88
C ARG A 137 3.10 -15.25 4.44
N LYS A 138 2.03 -14.67 5.01
CA LYS A 138 0.65 -14.97 4.62
C LYS A 138 0.26 -14.31 3.29
N LEU A 139 0.62 -13.04 3.13
CA LEU A 139 0.24 -12.20 1.99
C LEU A 139 0.87 -12.67 0.69
N THR A 140 2.14 -13.08 0.68
CA THR A 140 2.88 -13.42 -0.55
C THR A 140 2.13 -14.45 -1.42
N ALA A 141 1.60 -15.51 -0.81
CA ALA A 141 0.85 -16.52 -1.54
C ALA A 141 -0.51 -16.02 -2.05
N SER A 142 -1.22 -15.22 -1.24
CA SER A 142 -2.51 -14.61 -1.62
C SER A 142 -2.34 -13.62 -2.76
N ILE A 143 -1.30 -12.78 -2.70
CA ILE A 143 -0.92 -11.77 -3.70
C ILE A 143 -0.64 -12.44 -5.05
N SER A 144 0.17 -13.49 -5.06
CA SER A 144 0.48 -14.21 -6.29
C SER A 144 -0.74 -14.88 -6.92
N LYS A 145 -1.68 -15.40 -6.11
CA LYS A 145 -2.89 -16.09 -6.61
C LYS A 145 -3.97 -15.14 -7.11
N SER A 146 -4.13 -13.99 -6.44
CA SER A 146 -5.11 -12.96 -6.81
C SER A 146 -4.63 -12.08 -7.95
N ASN A 147 -3.33 -12.11 -8.29
CA ASN A 147 -2.70 -11.19 -9.22
C ASN A 147 -2.82 -9.70 -8.80
N CYS A 148 -3.11 -9.46 -7.51
CA CYS A 148 -3.11 -8.13 -6.92
C CYS A 148 -1.67 -7.61 -6.78
N MET A 149 -1.41 -6.37 -7.13
CA MET A 149 -0.16 -5.68 -6.80
C MET A 149 -0.31 -5.00 -5.45
N VAL A 150 0.61 -5.24 -4.53
CA VAL A 150 0.61 -4.54 -3.22
C VAL A 150 1.84 -3.65 -3.14
N ILE A 151 1.63 -2.37 -2.87
CA ILE A 151 2.67 -1.35 -2.71
C ILE A 151 2.73 -0.97 -1.23
N PHE A 152 3.92 -1.02 -0.67
CA PHE A 152 4.28 -0.52 0.65
C PHE A 152 5.19 0.70 0.54
#